data_AF-A0A7C5T537-F1
#
_entry.id   AF-A0A7C5T537-F1
#
_cell.length_a   1.000
_cell.length_b   1.000
_cell.length_c   1.000
_cell.angle_alpha   90.00
_cell.angle_beta   90.00
_cell.angle_gamma   90.00
#
_symmetry.space_group_name_H-M   'P 1'
#
loop_
_entity.id
_entity.type
_entity.pdbx_description
1 polymer ?
#
loop_
_entity_poly.entity_id
_entity_poly.type
_entity_poly.pdbx_seq_one_letter_code
_entity_poly.pdbx_strand_id
1 'polypeptide(L)'
;MEKKKGEGRKKAGELMLSREDFERCDIRLSSEEIVEVKEYLKSSRYLYAFKTSETYRTVEGLRKLATAADRLFRIKIGDDFLLAMIDVGSRDISSRQGAKLVNEEFTSLASGELSYTAAYVLAASLVARHVPRGRAQLVLIRGSYFTSVPIDVSWMRNRLTMKFAGFYINLVKSRSDLVDSVASALLAALQTGDVAHLYEIVRNMAQTRQLNDSERKALQSLLADIS
;
A
#
# COMPACT_ATOMS: atom_id res chain seq x y z
N MET A 1 -6.61 24.35 -23.78
CA MET A 1 -5.58 23.96 -22.77
C MET A 1 -5.81 24.77 -21.52
N GLU A 2 -6.66 24.29 -20.61
CA GLU A 2 -6.87 24.92 -19.32
C GLU A 2 -5.82 24.40 -18.33
N LYS A 3 -5.02 25.31 -17.79
CA LYS A 3 -4.05 25.05 -16.73
C LYS A 3 -4.81 24.59 -15.48
N LYS A 4 -4.72 23.30 -15.13
CA LYS A 4 -5.08 22.82 -13.79
C LYS A 4 -4.22 23.59 -12.78
N LYS A 5 -4.85 24.50 -12.03
CA LYS A 5 -4.25 25.15 -10.85
C LYS A 5 -3.75 24.05 -9.93
N GLY A 6 -2.45 24.05 -9.66
CA GLY A 6 -1.87 23.18 -8.64
C GLY A 6 -2.61 23.41 -7.33
N GLU A 7 -3.17 22.34 -6.77
CA GLU A 7 -3.69 22.36 -5.41
C GLU A 7 -2.52 22.72 -4.49
N GLY A 8 -2.51 23.98 -4.05
CA GLY A 8 -1.52 24.46 -3.09
C GLY A 8 -1.54 23.56 -1.87
N ARG A 9 -0.35 23.21 -1.36
CA ARG A 9 -0.18 22.55 -0.06
C ARG A 9 -0.85 23.40 1.03
N LYS A 10 -2.15 23.20 1.27
CA LYS A 10 -2.91 23.70 2.43
C LYS A 10 -2.11 23.45 3.72
N LYS A 11 -2.00 24.41 4.64
CA LYS A 11 -1.21 24.23 5.86
C LYS A 11 -1.83 23.15 6.76
N ALA A 12 -1.05 22.48 7.59
CA ALA A 12 -1.53 21.39 8.45
C ALA A 12 -2.75 21.79 9.32
N GLY A 13 -2.84 23.06 9.74
CA GLY A 13 -3.99 23.60 10.47
C GLY A 13 -5.31 23.66 9.68
N GLU A 14 -5.26 23.66 8.34
CA GLU A 14 -6.48 23.66 7.50
C GLU A 14 -7.14 22.28 7.40
N LEU A 15 -6.44 21.23 7.84
CA LEU A 15 -6.94 19.84 7.83
C LEU A 15 -7.34 19.34 9.22
N MET A 16 -7.17 20.17 10.26
CA MET A 16 -7.74 19.85 11.57
C MET A 16 -9.26 19.86 11.48
N LEU A 17 -9.85 18.82 12.05
CA LEU A 17 -11.28 18.66 12.16
C LEU A 17 -11.78 19.41 13.38
N SER A 18 -12.76 20.28 13.19
CA SER A 18 -13.51 20.90 14.27
C SER A 18 -14.98 20.47 14.20
N ARG A 19 -15.75 20.80 15.23
CA ARG A 19 -17.18 20.47 15.28
C ARG A 19 -17.93 21.12 14.11
N GLU A 20 -17.59 22.36 13.80
CA GLU A 20 -18.21 23.17 12.75
C GLU A 20 -18.11 22.52 11.36
N ASP A 21 -17.07 21.72 11.11
CA ASP A 21 -16.87 20.98 9.86
C ASP A 21 -17.95 19.92 9.59
N PHE A 22 -18.69 19.51 10.62
CA PHE A 22 -19.76 18.51 10.54
C PHE A 22 -21.16 19.11 10.73
N GLU A 23 -21.27 20.41 11.02
CA GLU A 23 -22.55 21.06 11.32
C GLU A 23 -23.32 21.48 10.06
N ARG A 24 -22.65 21.60 8.91
CA ARG A 24 -23.27 22.04 7.64
C ARG A 24 -23.05 21.01 6.54
N CYS A 25 -24.15 20.61 5.89
CA CYS A 25 -24.17 19.68 4.77
C CYS A 25 -24.39 20.43 3.44
N ASP A 26 -23.43 21.28 3.07
CA ASP A 26 -23.54 22.19 1.93
C ASP A 26 -22.48 21.96 0.84
N ILE A 27 -21.51 21.07 1.06
CA ILE A 27 -20.47 20.73 0.08
C ILE A 27 -21.06 19.82 -0.99
N ARG A 28 -21.04 20.25 -2.24
CA ARG A 28 -21.53 19.43 -3.37
C ARG A 28 -20.59 18.27 -3.63
N LEU A 29 -21.12 17.05 -3.65
CA LEU A 29 -20.33 15.88 -4.04
C LEU A 29 -20.06 15.91 -5.53
N SER A 30 -18.82 15.79 -5.96
CA SER A 30 -18.52 15.56 -7.38
C SER A 30 -19.05 14.20 -7.81
N SER A 31 -19.33 14.05 -9.10
CA SER A 31 -19.73 12.76 -9.66
C SER A 31 -18.66 11.67 -9.51
N GLU A 32 -17.43 12.02 -9.18
CA GLU A 32 -16.31 11.10 -8.95
C GLU A 32 -16.29 10.54 -7.52
N GLU A 33 -16.90 11.21 -6.55
CA GLU A 33 -16.88 10.83 -5.13
C GLU A 33 -17.92 9.76 -4.77
N ILE A 34 -18.79 9.36 -5.72
CA ILE A 34 -19.83 8.36 -5.50
C ILE A 34 -19.52 7.06 -6.26
N VAL A 35 -18.34 6.48 -5.99
CA VAL A 35 -17.81 5.29 -6.67
C VAL A 35 -18.71 4.06 -6.45
N GLU A 36 -19.20 3.86 -5.23
CA GLU A 36 -20.08 2.71 -4.89
C GLU A 36 -21.44 2.79 -5.60
N VAL A 37 -22.00 3.99 -5.75
CA VAL A 37 -23.23 4.19 -6.53
C VAL A 37 -22.93 4.05 -8.01
N LYS A 38 -21.79 4.49 -8.53
CA LYS A 38 -21.42 4.26 -9.94
C LYS A 38 -21.27 2.79 -10.29
N GLU A 39 -20.66 1.97 -9.43
CA GLU A 39 -20.59 0.51 -9.65
C GLU A 39 -21.98 -0.15 -9.60
N TYR A 40 -22.85 0.26 -8.67
CA TYR A 40 -24.25 -0.17 -8.66
C TYR A 40 -25.01 0.30 -9.91
N LEU A 41 -24.80 1.54 -10.36
CA LEU A 41 -25.48 2.17 -11.49
C LEU A 41 -24.97 1.71 -12.87
N LYS A 42 -23.72 1.22 -12.98
CA LYS A 42 -23.19 0.59 -14.21
C LYS A 42 -23.99 -0.64 -14.65
N SER A 43 -24.72 -1.27 -13.72
CA SER A 43 -25.65 -2.36 -14.02
C SER A 43 -26.98 -1.90 -14.64
N SER A 44 -27.25 -0.58 -14.65
CA SER A 44 -28.49 0.02 -15.15
C SER A 44 -28.25 0.83 -16.42
N ARG A 45 -28.93 0.47 -17.52
CA ARG A 45 -28.86 1.18 -18.82
C ARG A 45 -29.43 2.61 -18.79
N TYR A 46 -30.08 3.05 -17.70
CA TYR A 46 -30.92 4.26 -17.70
C TYR A 46 -30.37 5.45 -16.89
N LEU A 47 -29.24 5.31 -16.18
CA LEU A 47 -28.88 6.28 -15.11
C LEU A 47 -27.61 7.11 -15.37
N TYR A 48 -26.99 7.00 -16.55
CA TYR A 48 -25.84 7.83 -16.95
C TYR A 48 -26.16 9.34 -17.11
N ALA A 49 -27.43 9.75 -16.98
CA ALA A 49 -27.86 11.14 -17.06
C ALA A 49 -27.96 11.86 -15.70
N PHE A 50 -27.78 11.17 -14.56
CA PHE A 50 -27.86 11.81 -13.25
C PHE A 50 -26.60 12.64 -12.94
N LYS A 51 -26.71 13.97 -13.03
CA LYS A 51 -25.75 14.91 -12.44
C LYS A 51 -25.87 14.87 -10.91
N THR A 52 -25.20 13.91 -10.29
CA THR A 52 -25.18 13.76 -8.83
C THR A 52 -24.60 14.98 -8.10
N SER A 53 -23.84 15.82 -8.81
CA SER A 53 -23.19 17.02 -8.28
C SER A 53 -24.10 18.17 -7.88
N GLU A 54 -25.36 18.12 -8.30
CA GLU A 54 -26.36 19.11 -7.91
C GLU A 54 -27.35 18.57 -6.87
N THR A 55 -27.40 17.24 -6.71
CA THR A 55 -28.41 16.54 -5.92
C THR A 55 -27.90 16.15 -4.53
N TYR A 56 -26.65 15.69 -4.43
CA TYR A 56 -26.10 15.20 -3.17
C TYR A 56 -25.06 16.15 -2.61
N ARG A 57 -25.23 16.46 -1.32
CA ARG A 57 -24.31 17.28 -0.55
C ARG A 57 -23.72 16.48 0.60
N THR A 58 -22.56 16.92 1.07
CA THR A 58 -21.81 16.33 2.16
C THR A 58 -21.31 17.41 3.11
N VAL A 59 -20.71 16.99 4.22
CA VAL A 59 -20.09 17.88 5.20
C VAL A 59 -18.61 18.13 4.85
N GLU A 60 -18.13 19.33 5.16
CA GLU A 60 -16.75 19.76 4.93
C GLU A 60 -15.73 18.84 5.64
N GLY A 61 -16.11 18.27 6.78
CA GLY A 61 -15.30 17.30 7.52
C GLY A 61 -14.89 16.08 6.69
N LEU A 62 -15.77 15.56 5.81
CA LEU A 62 -15.41 14.44 4.94
C LEU A 62 -14.38 14.85 3.88
N ARG A 63 -14.50 16.07 3.33
CA ARG A 63 -13.54 16.62 2.37
C ARG A 63 -12.16 16.81 3.02
N LYS A 64 -12.13 17.35 4.26
CA LYS A 64 -10.89 17.48 5.05
C LYS A 64 -10.26 16.12 5.35
N LEU A 65 -11.05 15.12 5.76
CA LEU A 65 -10.60 13.76 5.99
C LEU A 65 -10.00 13.13 4.73
N ALA A 66 -10.68 13.22 3.59
CA ALA A 66 -10.17 12.71 2.32
C ALA A 66 -8.84 13.38 1.94
N THR A 67 -8.73 14.69 2.12
CA THR A 67 -7.50 15.45 1.84
C THR A 67 -6.38 15.06 2.82
N ALA A 68 -6.69 14.82 4.09
CA ALA A 68 -5.71 14.35 5.08
C ALA A 68 -5.24 12.93 4.77
N ALA A 69 -6.15 12.03 4.42
CA ALA A 69 -5.83 10.67 4.01
C ALA A 69 -4.95 10.67 2.76
N ASP A 70 -5.27 11.48 1.74
CA ASP A 70 -4.44 11.62 0.55
C ASP A 70 -3.02 12.06 0.89
N ARG A 71 -2.85 13.00 1.82
CA ARG A 71 -1.50 13.42 2.23
C ARG A 71 -0.72 12.39 3.00
N LEU A 72 -1.40 11.59 3.82
CA LEU A 72 -0.77 10.60 4.66
C LEU A 72 -0.39 9.36 3.86
N PHE A 73 -1.25 8.91 2.95
CA PHE A 73 -1.11 7.63 2.25
C PHE A 73 -0.63 7.75 0.80
N ARG A 74 -0.42 8.97 0.29
CA ARG A 74 0.13 9.17 -1.06
C ARG A 74 1.63 8.89 -1.06
N ILE A 75 2.00 7.86 -1.81
CA ILE A 75 3.37 7.40 -2.01
C ILE A 75 3.68 7.29 -3.50
N LYS A 76 4.97 7.26 -3.84
CA LYS A 76 5.42 7.04 -5.21
C LYS A 76 5.68 5.55 -5.42
N ILE A 77 5.00 4.94 -6.39
CA ILE A 77 5.22 3.56 -6.82
C ILE A 77 5.54 3.58 -8.33
N GLY A 78 6.74 3.15 -8.69
CA GLY A 78 7.28 3.38 -10.03
C GLY A 78 7.27 4.88 -10.37
N ASP A 79 6.67 5.22 -11.50
CA ASP A 79 6.53 6.62 -11.94
C ASP A 79 5.25 7.32 -11.46
N ASP A 80 4.39 6.61 -10.71
CA ASP A 80 3.07 7.10 -10.32
C ASP A 80 3.00 7.50 -8.85
N PHE A 81 2.33 8.62 -8.57
CA PHE A 81 1.90 8.98 -7.22
C PHE A 81 0.49 8.44 -6.98
N LEU A 82 0.39 7.51 -6.03
CA LEU A 82 -0.82 6.77 -5.73
C LEU A 82 -1.14 6.90 -4.24
N LEU A 83 -2.42 7.01 -3.92
CA LEU A 83 -2.87 6.73 -2.56
C LEU A 83 -2.89 5.21 -2.41
N ALA A 84 -2.05 4.69 -1.51
CA ALA A 84 -1.89 3.27 -1.32
C ALA A 84 -2.19 2.86 0.12
N MET A 85 -3.00 1.83 0.30
CA MET A 85 -3.36 1.30 1.61
C MET A 85 -3.48 -0.22 1.55
N ILE A 86 -3.24 -0.85 2.69
CA ILE A 86 -3.44 -2.29 2.85
C ILE A 86 -4.72 -2.47 3.65
N ASP A 87 -5.76 -2.92 2.97
CA ASP A 87 -7.01 -3.26 3.61
C ASP A 87 -6.92 -4.71 4.11
N VAL A 88 -7.22 -4.90 5.40
CA VAL A 88 -7.17 -6.18 6.07
C VAL A 88 -8.56 -6.48 6.60
N GLY A 89 -9.21 -7.49 6.01
CA GLY A 89 -10.54 -7.94 6.40
C GLY A 89 -10.54 -8.44 7.84
N SER A 90 -11.04 -7.60 8.75
CA SER A 90 -11.05 -7.84 10.20
C SER A 90 -12.47 -7.74 10.75
N ARG A 91 -12.85 -8.70 11.60
CA ARG A 91 -14.06 -8.61 12.44
C ARG A 91 -13.75 -8.31 13.91
N ASP A 92 -12.47 -8.36 14.32
CA ASP A 92 -11.99 -8.28 15.70
C ASP A 92 -10.97 -7.15 15.93
N ILE A 93 -10.90 -6.64 17.18
CA ILE A 93 -10.11 -5.46 17.57
C ILE A 93 -8.59 -5.68 17.38
N SER A 94 -8.07 -6.89 17.63
CA SER A 94 -6.66 -7.24 17.43
C SER A 94 -6.22 -7.04 15.98
N SER A 95 -7.04 -7.46 15.03
CA SER A 95 -6.74 -7.30 13.60
C SER A 95 -6.82 -5.83 13.16
N ARG A 96 -7.57 -4.96 13.86
CA ARG A 96 -7.57 -3.51 13.60
C ARG A 96 -6.25 -2.84 14.00
N GLN A 97 -5.68 -3.24 15.14
CA GLN A 97 -4.36 -2.75 15.55
C GLN A 97 -3.26 -3.24 14.60
N GLY A 98 -3.34 -4.50 14.15
CA GLY A 98 -2.46 -5.04 13.12
C GLY A 98 -2.56 -4.27 11.80
N ALA A 99 -3.78 -3.98 11.33
CA ALA A 99 -4.00 -3.18 10.11
C ALA A 99 -3.38 -1.78 10.20
N LYS A 100 -3.48 -1.13 11.37
CA LYS A 100 -2.82 0.16 11.61
C LYS A 100 -1.30 0.07 11.45
N LEU A 101 -0.67 -0.87 12.16
CA LEU A 101 0.79 -1.05 12.13
C LEU A 101 1.29 -1.36 10.71
N VAL A 102 0.56 -2.21 9.98
CA VAL A 102 0.86 -2.55 8.60
C VAL A 102 0.86 -1.31 7.71
N ASN A 103 -0.17 -0.46 7.80
CA ASN A 103 -0.26 0.74 6.97
C ASN A 103 0.76 1.82 7.36
N GLU A 104 1.07 1.97 8.66
CA GLU A 104 2.12 2.89 9.13
C GLU A 104 3.50 2.46 8.63
N GLU A 105 3.87 1.17 8.76
CA GLU A 105 5.13 0.65 8.23
C GLU A 105 5.16 0.71 6.70
N PHE A 106 4.08 0.33 6.03
CA PHE A 106 4.00 0.33 4.57
C PHE A 106 4.21 1.73 4.00
N THR A 107 3.50 2.73 4.51
CA THR A 107 3.61 4.12 4.05
C THR A 107 5.04 4.66 4.26
N SER A 108 5.63 4.39 5.42
CA SER A 108 6.99 4.81 5.76
C SER A 108 8.04 4.20 4.81
N LEU A 109 7.92 2.90 4.53
CA LEU A 109 8.88 2.15 3.73
C LEU A 109 8.69 2.35 2.22
N ALA A 110 7.46 2.41 1.76
CA ALA A 110 7.12 2.56 0.35
C ALA A 110 7.34 3.99 -0.19
N SER A 111 7.58 4.95 0.70
CA SER A 111 8.02 6.31 0.33
C SER A 111 9.39 6.36 -0.36
N GLY A 112 10.13 5.24 -0.43
CA GLY A 112 11.44 5.11 -1.07
C GLY A 112 11.44 4.82 -2.57
N GLU A 113 10.34 5.07 -3.29
CA GLU A 113 10.20 4.83 -4.74
C GLU A 113 10.27 3.34 -5.13
N LEU A 114 9.37 2.52 -4.59
CA LEU A 114 9.31 1.09 -4.92
C LEU A 114 8.68 0.85 -6.29
N SER A 115 9.11 -0.19 -7.02
CA SER A 115 8.32 -0.72 -8.14
C SER A 115 6.99 -1.31 -7.67
N TYR A 116 6.06 -1.55 -8.58
CA TYR A 116 4.78 -2.21 -8.26
C TYR A 116 4.98 -3.60 -7.65
N THR A 117 5.95 -4.38 -8.16
CA THR A 117 6.31 -5.69 -7.62
C THR A 117 6.86 -5.55 -6.21
N ALA A 118 7.79 -4.60 -6.00
CA ALA A 118 8.37 -4.36 -4.69
C ALA A 118 7.34 -3.88 -3.66
N ALA A 119 6.42 -2.99 -4.06
CA ALA A 119 5.32 -2.53 -3.22
C ALA A 119 4.37 -3.67 -2.83
N TYR A 120 4.01 -4.54 -3.79
CA TYR A 120 3.19 -5.72 -3.50
C TYR A 120 3.88 -6.67 -2.51
N VAL A 121 5.14 -7.05 -2.76
CA VAL A 121 5.89 -7.96 -1.89
C VAL A 121 6.11 -7.34 -0.50
N LEU A 122 6.28 -6.02 -0.41
CA LEU A 122 6.36 -5.32 0.88
C LEU A 122 5.05 -5.39 1.64
N ALA A 123 3.94 -5.02 0.99
CA ALA A 123 2.62 -5.04 1.60
C ALA A 123 2.31 -6.43 2.15
N ALA A 124 2.57 -7.42 1.32
CA ALA A 124 2.37 -8.81 1.65
C ALA A 124 3.27 -9.20 2.86
N SER A 125 4.56 -8.81 2.87
CA SER A 125 5.51 -9.17 3.94
C SER A 125 5.14 -8.52 5.28
N LEU A 126 4.53 -7.34 5.26
CA LEU A 126 4.03 -6.66 6.45
C LEU A 126 2.76 -7.33 6.99
N VAL A 127 1.82 -7.70 6.11
CA VAL A 127 0.62 -8.46 6.50
C VAL A 127 1.01 -9.76 7.19
N ALA A 128 2.07 -10.44 6.72
CA ALA A 128 2.66 -11.61 7.38
C ALA A 128 2.90 -11.45 8.86
N ARG A 129 3.56 -10.34 9.15
CA ARG A 129 4.24 -10.09 10.41
C ARG A 129 3.21 -9.71 11.46
N HIS A 130 2.19 -8.98 11.04
CA HIS A 130 1.23 -8.37 11.95
C HIS A 130 -0.17 -9.00 11.90
N VAL A 131 -0.57 -9.60 10.77
CA VAL A 131 -1.89 -10.21 10.59
C VAL A 131 -1.81 -11.54 9.82
N PRO A 132 -1.24 -12.60 10.44
CA PRO A 132 -1.01 -13.89 9.77
C PRO A 132 -2.30 -14.67 9.47
N ARG A 133 -3.46 -14.21 9.96
CA ARG A 133 -4.77 -14.84 9.81
C ARG A 133 -5.79 -13.79 9.37
N GLY A 134 -5.95 -13.61 8.07
CA GLY A 134 -6.91 -12.66 7.50
C GLY A 134 -6.84 -12.64 5.99
N ARG A 135 -7.88 -12.12 5.35
CA ARG A 135 -7.79 -11.72 3.95
C ARG A 135 -7.25 -10.29 3.92
N ALA A 136 -6.27 -10.02 3.08
CA ALA A 136 -5.75 -8.68 2.88
C ALA A 136 -5.74 -8.34 1.40
N GLN A 137 -5.74 -7.05 1.09
CA GLN A 137 -5.65 -6.54 -0.27
C GLN A 137 -4.86 -5.25 -0.28
N LEU A 138 -4.00 -5.09 -1.29
CA LEU A 138 -3.31 -3.84 -1.58
C LEU A 138 -4.23 -3.00 -2.46
N VAL A 139 -4.71 -1.89 -1.91
CA VAL A 139 -5.57 -0.94 -2.61
C VAL A 139 -4.70 0.22 -3.09
N LEU A 140 -4.74 0.48 -4.39
CA LEU A 140 -4.05 1.56 -5.07
C LEU A 140 -5.08 2.47 -5.73
N ILE A 141 -5.04 3.77 -5.41
CA ILE A 141 -6.01 4.75 -5.90
C ILE A 141 -5.27 5.85 -6.67
N ARG A 142 -5.74 6.10 -7.90
CA ARG A 142 -5.28 7.18 -8.78
C ARG A 142 -6.47 8.00 -9.27
N GLY A 143 -6.69 9.15 -8.63
CA GLY A 143 -7.86 9.97 -8.93
C GLY A 143 -9.15 9.18 -8.67
N SER A 144 -9.99 9.02 -9.69
CA SER A 144 -11.25 8.28 -9.62
C SER A 144 -11.13 6.77 -9.90
N TYR A 145 -9.93 6.28 -10.23
CA TYR A 145 -9.68 4.86 -10.46
C TYR A 145 -9.07 4.23 -9.21
N PHE A 146 -9.55 3.05 -8.85
CA PHE A 146 -8.91 2.21 -7.84
C PHE A 146 -8.61 0.83 -8.42
N THR A 147 -7.53 0.23 -7.95
CA THR A 147 -7.18 -1.17 -8.18
C THR A 147 -7.01 -1.82 -6.83
N SER A 148 -7.66 -2.96 -6.63
CA SER A 148 -7.46 -3.80 -5.45
C SER A 148 -6.81 -5.11 -5.86
N VAL A 149 -5.63 -5.38 -5.32
CA VAL A 149 -4.89 -6.62 -5.57
C VAL A 149 -4.98 -7.49 -4.31
N PRO A 150 -5.55 -8.70 -4.38
CA PRO A 150 -5.60 -9.57 -3.21
C PRO A 150 -4.16 -9.91 -2.80
N ILE A 151 -3.88 -9.72 -1.51
CA ILE A 151 -2.69 -10.24 -0.87
C ILE A 151 -3.05 -11.64 -0.45
N ASP A 152 -2.63 -12.62 -1.25
CA ASP A 152 -2.52 -13.99 -0.74
C ASP A 152 -1.65 -13.92 0.52
N VAL A 153 -1.97 -14.59 1.63
CA VAL A 153 -1.13 -14.74 2.85
C VAL A 153 -0.70 -16.18 3.09
N SER A 154 -1.19 -17.11 2.25
CA SER A 154 -0.89 -18.54 2.34
C SER A 154 0.57 -18.87 2.06
N TRP A 155 1.26 -18.03 1.26
CA TRP A 155 2.70 -18.03 0.99
C TRP A 155 3.60 -17.99 2.23
N MET A 156 3.06 -17.64 3.41
CA MET A 156 3.84 -17.47 4.64
C MET A 156 3.63 -18.61 5.63
N ARG A 157 2.97 -19.69 5.19
CA ARG A 157 3.00 -20.98 5.90
C ARG A 157 4.35 -21.68 5.80
N ASN A 158 5.17 -21.32 4.80
CA ASN A 158 6.53 -21.82 4.68
C ASN A 158 7.48 -20.96 5.53
N ARG A 159 8.14 -21.60 6.50
CA ARG A 159 9.11 -20.95 7.40
C ARG A 159 10.27 -20.30 6.65
N LEU A 160 10.68 -20.85 5.51
CA LEU A 160 11.73 -20.27 4.68
C LEU A 160 11.27 -18.95 4.06
N THR A 161 10.09 -18.93 3.44
CA THR A 161 9.49 -17.74 2.83
C THR A 161 9.29 -16.62 3.86
N MET A 162 8.89 -16.94 5.09
CA MET A 162 8.80 -15.97 6.18
C MET A 162 10.15 -15.30 6.51
N LYS A 163 11.24 -16.08 6.54
CA LYS A 163 12.59 -15.53 6.78
C LYS A 163 13.00 -14.59 5.64
N PHE A 164 12.72 -14.98 4.40
CA PHE A 164 12.97 -14.13 3.23
C PHE A 164 12.09 -12.86 3.21
N ALA A 165 10.84 -12.92 3.65
CA ALA A 165 9.99 -11.74 3.82
C ALA A 165 10.56 -10.76 4.87
N GLY A 166 11.09 -11.29 5.98
CA GLY A 166 11.80 -10.50 6.98
C GLY A 166 13.07 -9.84 6.42
N PHE A 167 13.88 -10.61 5.70
CA PHE A 167 15.06 -10.14 4.99
C PHE A 167 14.72 -9.03 3.97
N TYR A 168 13.67 -9.23 3.18
CA TYR A 168 13.20 -8.25 2.20
C TYR A 168 12.80 -6.92 2.85
N ILE A 169 12.07 -6.96 3.97
CA ILE A 169 11.73 -5.73 4.71
C ILE A 169 12.99 -4.99 5.18
N ASN A 170 14.05 -5.72 5.57
CA ASN A 170 15.32 -5.10 5.95
C ASN A 170 16.03 -4.44 4.76
N LEU A 171 15.98 -5.05 3.58
CA LEU A 171 16.51 -4.45 2.34
C LEU A 171 15.77 -3.17 1.94
N VAL A 172 14.44 -3.16 2.06
CA VAL A 172 13.63 -1.96 1.81
C VAL A 172 13.97 -0.86 2.83
N LYS A 173 14.10 -1.21 4.12
CA LYS A 173 14.53 -0.28 5.17
C LYS A 173 15.89 0.36 4.88
N SER A 174 16.82 -0.41 4.31
CA SER A 174 18.14 0.08 3.95
C SER A 174 18.23 0.75 2.59
N ARG A 175 17.12 0.84 1.83
CA ARG A 175 17.10 1.33 0.44
C ARG A 175 18.13 0.64 -0.45
N SER A 176 18.21 -0.69 -0.34
CA SER A 176 19.15 -1.50 -1.13
C SER A 176 18.75 -1.51 -2.61
N ASP A 177 19.75 -1.49 -3.49
CA ASP A 177 19.55 -1.66 -4.94
C ASP A 177 19.04 -3.08 -5.31
N LEU A 178 19.06 -4.02 -4.35
CA LEU A 178 18.61 -5.40 -4.53
C LEU A 178 17.11 -5.60 -4.30
N VAL A 179 16.40 -4.55 -3.87
CA VAL A 179 14.96 -4.62 -3.51
C VAL A 179 14.14 -5.24 -4.66
N ASP A 180 14.26 -4.73 -5.88
CA ASP A 180 13.46 -5.24 -7.01
C ASP A 180 13.82 -6.67 -7.42
N SER A 181 15.11 -7.01 -7.36
CA SER A 181 15.60 -8.36 -7.68
C SER A 181 15.07 -9.38 -6.67
N VAL A 182 15.13 -9.06 -5.37
CA VAL A 182 14.63 -9.93 -4.30
C VAL A 182 13.11 -9.98 -4.32
N ALA A 183 12.41 -8.88 -4.58
CA ALA A 183 10.96 -8.87 -4.72
C ALA A 183 10.51 -9.80 -5.86
N SER A 184 11.18 -9.72 -7.01
CA SER A 184 10.88 -10.57 -8.18
C SER A 184 11.14 -12.04 -7.90
N ALA A 185 12.27 -12.38 -7.29
CA ALA A 185 12.60 -13.76 -6.91
C ALA A 185 11.66 -14.31 -5.84
N LEU A 186 11.26 -13.49 -4.87
CA LEU A 186 10.25 -13.84 -3.88
C LEU A 186 8.95 -14.17 -4.59
N LEU A 187 8.43 -13.24 -5.40
CA LEU A 187 7.17 -13.44 -6.13
C LEU A 187 7.20 -14.68 -7.04
N ALA A 188 8.31 -14.92 -7.76
CA ALA A 188 8.49 -16.09 -8.59
C ALA A 188 8.48 -17.39 -7.77
N ALA A 189 9.18 -17.41 -6.63
CA ALA A 189 9.16 -18.54 -5.70
C ALA A 189 7.75 -18.80 -5.14
N LEU A 190 6.91 -17.76 -5.01
CA LEU A 190 5.52 -17.93 -4.61
C LEU A 190 4.67 -18.58 -5.71
N GLN A 191 4.85 -18.13 -6.94
CA GLN A 191 4.04 -18.58 -8.07
C GLN A 191 4.40 -20.02 -8.49
N THR A 192 5.68 -20.38 -8.37
CA THR A 192 6.21 -21.65 -8.91
C THR A 192 6.59 -22.65 -7.82
N GLY A 193 6.76 -22.21 -6.58
CA GLY A 193 7.34 -23.01 -5.50
C GLY A 193 8.87 -23.15 -5.58
N ASP A 194 9.51 -22.65 -6.63
CA ASP A 194 10.96 -22.75 -6.83
C ASP A 194 11.71 -21.65 -6.06
N VAL A 195 12.55 -22.09 -5.12
CA VAL A 195 13.38 -21.20 -4.29
C VAL A 195 14.80 -21.03 -4.81
N ALA A 196 15.17 -21.65 -5.94
CA ALA A 196 16.53 -21.60 -6.49
C ALA A 196 17.02 -20.16 -6.70
N HIS A 197 16.17 -19.29 -7.25
CA HIS A 197 16.49 -17.88 -7.49
C HIS A 197 16.75 -17.10 -6.19
N LEU A 198 16.06 -17.44 -5.10
CA LEU A 198 16.29 -16.83 -3.79
C LEU A 198 17.65 -17.23 -3.23
N TYR A 199 18.02 -18.50 -3.36
CA TYR A 199 19.34 -18.99 -2.95
C TYR A 199 20.46 -18.41 -3.83
N GLU A 200 20.22 -18.24 -5.11
CA GLU A 200 21.17 -17.61 -6.02
C GLU A 200 21.46 -16.16 -5.62
N ILE A 201 20.44 -15.37 -5.30
CA ILE A 201 20.63 -14.00 -4.81
C ILE A 201 21.45 -14.00 -3.51
N VAL A 202 21.10 -14.85 -2.54
CA VAL A 202 21.83 -14.95 -1.26
C VAL A 202 23.28 -15.37 -1.49
N ARG A 203 23.52 -16.33 -2.38
CA ARG A 203 24.88 -16.78 -2.74
C ARG A 203 25.68 -15.66 -3.37
N ASN A 204 25.11 -14.92 -4.33
CA ASN A 204 25.76 -13.80 -5.00
C ASN A 204 26.08 -12.68 -4.01
N MET A 205 25.13 -12.37 -3.11
CA MET A 205 25.35 -11.41 -2.02
C MET A 205 26.48 -11.84 -1.08
N ALA A 206 26.56 -13.12 -0.70
CA ALA A 206 27.62 -13.64 0.16
C ALA A 206 29.01 -13.62 -0.51
N GLN A 207 29.05 -13.72 -1.84
CA GLN A 207 30.29 -13.74 -2.61
C GLN A 207 30.80 -12.34 -2.99
N THR A 208 29.94 -11.33 -3.02
CA THR A 208 30.36 -9.96 -3.34
C THR A 208 30.99 -9.25 -2.14
N ARG A 209 32.01 -8.44 -2.41
CA ARG A 209 32.63 -7.55 -1.41
C ARG A 209 31.94 -6.18 -1.31
N GLN A 210 30.97 -5.90 -2.19
CA GLN A 210 30.36 -4.58 -2.36
C GLN A 210 29.10 -4.33 -1.51
N LEU A 211 28.69 -5.27 -0.65
CA LEU A 211 27.54 -5.04 0.23
C LEU A 211 27.82 -3.89 1.19
N ASN A 212 26.84 -2.99 1.33
CA ASN A 212 26.87 -2.01 2.40
C ASN A 212 26.62 -2.69 3.76
N ASP A 213 26.88 -1.97 4.86
CA ASP A 213 26.77 -2.55 6.22
C ASP A 213 25.35 -3.02 6.56
N SER A 214 24.33 -2.34 6.05
CA SER A 214 22.93 -2.70 6.28
C SER A 214 22.55 -3.98 5.55
N GLU A 215 22.95 -4.12 4.29
CA GLU A 215 22.77 -5.34 3.48
C GLU A 215 23.53 -6.51 4.09
N ARG A 216 24.77 -6.29 4.54
CA ARG A 216 25.56 -7.33 5.20
C ARG A 216 24.90 -7.81 6.49
N LYS A 217 24.37 -6.90 7.30
CA LYS A 217 23.60 -7.25 8.51
C LYS A 217 22.31 -8.01 8.17
N ALA A 218 21.57 -7.57 7.15
CA ALA A 218 20.37 -8.25 6.71
C ALA A 218 20.67 -9.69 6.23
N LEU A 219 21.73 -9.86 5.44
CA LEU A 219 22.20 -11.15 4.97
C LEU A 219 22.64 -12.06 6.12
N GLN A 220 23.44 -11.54 7.06
CA GLN A 220 23.89 -12.30 8.23
C GLN A 220 22.70 -12.77 9.09
N SER A 221 21.70 -11.91 9.31
CA SER A 221 20.47 -12.28 10.02
C SER A 221 19.75 -13.40 9.29
N LEU A 222 19.59 -13.31 7.96
CA LEU A 222 18.94 -14.35 7.17
C LEU A 222 19.70 -15.68 7.26
N LEU A 223 21.04 -15.65 7.14
CA LEU A 223 21.88 -16.84 7.21
C LEU A 223 21.82 -17.51 8.58
N ALA A 224 21.86 -16.73 9.66
CA ALA A 224 21.69 -17.23 11.02
C ALA A 224 20.30 -17.86 11.23
N ASP A 225 19.27 -17.29 10.60
CA ASP A 225 17.92 -17.81 10.72
C ASP A 225 17.71 -19.10 9.91
N ILE A 226 18.34 -19.27 8.74
CA ILE A 226 18.16 -20.46 7.87
C ILE A 226 19.13 -21.62 8.13
N SER A 227 20.21 -21.39 8.89
CA SER A 227 21.14 -22.44 9.34
C SER A 227 20.51 -23.32 10.42
#